data_AF-A0A7C2XH39-F1
#
_entry.id   AF-A0A7C2XH39-F1
#
_cell.length_a   1.000
_cell.length_b   1.000
_cell.length_c   1.000
_cell.angle_alpha   90.00
_cell.angle_beta   90.00
_cell.angle_gamma   90.00
#
_symmetry.space_group_name_H-M   'P 1'
#
loop_
_entity.id
_entity.type
_entity.pdbx_description
1 polymer ?
#
loop_
_entity_poly.entity_id
_entity_poly.type
_entity_poly.pdbx_seq_one_letter_code
_entity_poly.pdbx_strand_id
1 'polypeptide(L)'
;MKIYQVEAGMINVSIIAKVKDQVFENGKYKTILGDETGEISMLFSEKIPVGTVMKIERAYVYRYRGKLCITPTKKGKISRY
;
A
#
# COMPACT_ATOMS: atom_id res chain seq x y z
N MET A 1 -0.98 -11.93 2.39
CA MET A 1 -0.47 -12.26 1.05
C MET A 1 0.84 -11.54 0.80
N LYS A 2 1.66 -12.10 -0.09
CA LYS A 2 2.85 -11.43 -0.62
C LYS A 2 2.49 -10.52 -1.79
N ILE A 3 3.31 -9.49 -2.04
CA ILE A 3 3.03 -8.51 -3.10
C ILE A 3 3.06 -9.13 -4.51
N TYR A 4 3.92 -10.11 -4.79
CA TYR A 4 3.92 -10.75 -6.12
C TYR A 4 2.61 -11.47 -6.48
N GLN A 5 1.79 -11.79 -5.48
CA GLN A 5 0.50 -12.49 -5.67
C GLN A 5 -0.66 -11.53 -5.90
N VAL A 6 -0.44 -10.21 -5.82
CA VAL A 6 -1.52 -9.23 -6.03
C VAL A 6 -1.57 -8.75 -7.47
N GLU A 7 -2.77 -8.75 -8.01
CA GLU A 7 -3.09 -8.25 -9.34
C GLU A 7 -4.16 -7.16 -9.26
N ALA A 8 -4.19 -6.30 -10.27
CA ALA A 8 -5.22 -5.27 -10.37
C ALA A 8 -6.60 -5.91 -10.52
N GLY A 9 -7.60 -5.40 -9.79
CA GLY A 9 -8.95 -5.97 -9.74
C GLY A 9 -9.21 -6.82 -8.51
N MET A 10 -8.17 -7.28 -7.80
CA MET A 10 -8.36 -8.06 -6.57
C MET A 10 -8.98 -7.21 -5.45
N ILE A 11 -9.97 -7.79 -4.78
CA ILE A 11 -10.67 -7.21 -3.61
C ILE A 11 -10.40 -8.03 -2.36
N ASN A 12 -10.61 -7.43 -1.18
CA ASN A 12 -10.40 -8.06 0.12
C ASN A 12 -8.97 -8.58 0.35
N VAL A 13 -7.98 -7.96 -0.30
CA VAL A 13 -6.57 -8.30 -0.16
C VAL A 13 -6.03 -7.82 1.17
N SER A 14 -5.20 -8.64 1.82
CA SER A 14 -4.48 -8.26 3.03
C SER A 14 -2.97 -8.48 2.85
N ILE A 15 -2.17 -7.43 3.07
CA ILE A 15 -0.71 -7.45 2.95
C ILE A 15 -0.03 -6.92 4.20
N ILE A 16 1.22 -7.34 4.41
CA ILE A 16 2.14 -6.75 5.36
C ILE A 16 3.36 -6.29 4.57
N ALA A 17 3.70 -5.01 4.65
CA ALA A 17 4.79 -4.42 3.87
C ALA A 17 5.45 -3.28 4.64
N LYS A 18 6.72 -3.00 4.32
CA LYS A 18 7.51 -1.94 4.95
C LYS A 18 7.47 -0.68 4.08
N VAL A 19 7.37 0.49 4.71
CA VAL A 19 7.54 1.77 4.01
C VAL A 19 8.97 1.87 3.49
N LYS A 20 9.12 1.95 2.17
CA LYS A 20 10.42 2.07 1.49
C LYS A 20 10.75 3.52 1.17
N ASP A 21 9.75 4.26 0.70
CA ASP A 21 9.90 5.64 0.29
C ASP A 21 8.56 6.38 0.37
N GLN A 22 8.61 7.70 0.40
CA GLN A 22 7.43 8.54 0.48
C GLN A 22 7.66 9.93 -0.11
N VAL A 23 6.79 10.32 -1.05
CA VAL A 23 6.84 11.63 -1.73
C VAL A 23 5.52 12.37 -1.51
N PHE A 24 5.57 13.65 -1.15
CA PHE A 24 4.38 14.47 -1.01
C PHE A 24 3.99 15.08 -2.36
N GLU A 25 2.82 14.69 -2.89
CA GLU A 25 2.30 15.15 -4.18
C GLU A 25 0.78 15.39 -4.06
N ASN A 26 0.28 16.49 -4.64
CA ASN A 26 -1.17 16.79 -4.70
C ASN A 26 -1.90 16.69 -3.35
N GLY A 27 -1.27 17.18 -2.27
CA GLY A 27 -1.87 17.19 -0.93
C GLY A 27 -1.88 15.84 -0.22
N LYS A 28 -1.22 14.81 -0.78
CA LYS A 28 -1.11 13.48 -0.17
C LYS A 28 0.31 12.95 -0.24
N TYR A 29 0.64 12.05 0.69
CA TYR A 29 1.87 11.29 0.68
C TYR A 29 1.67 10.04 -0.18
N LYS A 30 2.35 9.99 -1.32
CA LYS A 30 2.50 8.78 -2.12
C LYS A 30 3.59 7.92 -1.51
N THR A 31 3.16 6.83 -0.89
CA THR A 31 4.01 5.91 -0.14
C THR A 31 4.26 4.65 -0.95
N ILE A 32 5.55 4.28 -1.08
CA ILE A 32 5.97 2.99 -1.63
C ILE A 32 6.10 2.01 -0.47
N LEU A 33 5.36 0.91 -0.57
CA LEU A 33 5.35 -0.20 0.37
C LEU A 33 6.00 -1.40 -0.31
N GLY A 34 6.98 -2.02 0.34
CA GLY A 34 7.67 -3.18 -0.20
C GLY A 34 7.78 -4.32 0.80
N ASP A 35 7.65 -5.54 0.30
CA ASP A 35 8.05 -6.77 0.98
C ASP A 35 9.24 -7.40 0.22
N GLU A 36 9.62 -8.64 0.54
CA GLU A 36 10.71 -9.32 -0.17
C GLU A 36 10.37 -9.71 -1.62
N THR A 37 9.11 -9.57 -2.03
CA THR A 37 8.59 -10.07 -3.32
C THR A 37 8.24 -8.97 -4.31
N GLY A 38 8.14 -7.72 -3.86
CA GLY A 38 7.87 -6.59 -4.75
C GLY A 38 7.47 -5.32 -4.03
N GLU A 39 6.96 -4.37 -4.82
CA GLU A 39 6.53 -3.05 -4.35
C GLU A 39 5.10 -2.74 -4.78
N ILE A 40 4.40 -2.00 -3.94
CA ILE A 40 3.06 -1.47 -4.21
C ILE A 40 2.93 -0.07 -3.63
N SER A 41 2.14 0.78 -4.28
CA SER A 41 1.96 2.17 -3.85
C SER A 41 0.62 2.41 -3.16
N MET A 42 0.61 3.32 -2.19
CA MET A 42 -0.59 3.73 -1.47
C MET A 42 -0.53 5.22 -1.13
N LEU A 43 -1.68 5.89 -1.09
CA LEU A 43 -1.78 7.29 -0.69
C LEU A 43 -2.13 7.42 0.79
N PHE A 44 -1.45 8.31 1.50
CA PHE A 44 -1.71 8.67 2.90
C PHE A 44 -1.91 10.18 3.04
N SER A 45 -2.69 10.58 4.04
CA SER A 45 -2.89 12.00 4.38
C SER A 45 -1.81 12.54 5.32
N GLU A 46 -1.01 11.65 5.90
CA GLU A 46 0.05 11.98 6.87
C GLU A 46 1.37 11.35 6.47
N LYS A 47 2.47 11.92 6.97
CA LYS A 47 3.80 11.38 6.74
C LYS A 47 4.01 10.12 7.58
N ILE A 48 4.43 9.03 6.96
CA ILE A 48 4.79 7.79 7.65
C ILE A 48 6.31 7.58 7.56
N PRO A 49 7.02 7.34 8.67
CA PRO A 49 8.46 7.12 8.64
C PRO A 49 8.87 5.98 7.70
N VAL A 50 9.96 6.21 6.95
CA VAL A 50 10.60 5.13 6.19
C VAL A 50 11.07 4.07 7.18
N GLY A 51 10.74 2.83 6.85
CA GLY A 51 11.05 1.68 7.68
C GLY A 51 9.91 1.17 8.56
N THR A 52 8.83 1.93 8.73
CA THR A 52 7.62 1.47 9.44
C THR A 52 7.02 0.24 8.74
N VAL A 53 6.64 -0.77 9.51
CA VAL A 53 5.95 -1.95 9.00
C VAL A 53 4.44 -1.71 9.08
N MET A 54 3.74 -1.98 7.99
CA MET A 54 2.31 -1.74 7.88
C MET A 54 1.57 -3.02 7.54
N LYS A 55 0.46 -3.26 8.25
CA LYS A 55 -0.53 -4.27 7.88
C LYS A 55 -1.74 -3.56 7.29
N ILE A 56 -2.06 -3.88 6.05
CA ILE A 56 -3.24 -3.35 5.34
C ILE A 56 -4.19 -4.50 5.14
N GLU A 57 -5.40 -4.39 5.67
CA GLU A 57 -6.42 -5.44 5.65
C GLU A 57 -7.63 -5.01 4.82
N ARG A 58 -8.19 -5.97 4.07
CA ARG A 58 -9.38 -5.78 3.22
C ARG A 58 -9.25 -4.57 2.28
N ALA A 59 -8.23 -4.61 1.45
CA ALA A 59 -7.95 -3.59 0.45
C ALA A 59 -8.34 -4.03 -0.95
N TYR A 60 -8.50 -3.04 -1.81
CA TYR A 60 -8.68 -3.15 -3.24
C TYR A 60 -7.37 -2.79 -3.95
N VAL A 61 -6.98 -3.62 -4.91
CA VAL A 61 -5.79 -3.44 -5.72
C VAL A 61 -6.19 -2.92 -7.09
N TYR A 62 -5.54 -1.85 -7.54
CA TYR A 62 -5.81 -1.21 -8.83
C TYR A 62 -4.51 -0.82 -9.52
N ARG A 63 -4.59 -0.45 -10.79
CA ARG A 63 -3.45 0.02 -11.57
C ARG A 63 -3.60 1.50 -11.88
N TYR A 64 -2.59 2.30 -11.55
CA TYR A 64 -2.53 3.72 -11.89
C TYR A 64 -1.23 4.03 -12.62
N ARG A 65 -1.35 4.55 -13.85
CA ARG A 65 -0.20 4.85 -14.73
C ARG A 65 0.79 3.68 -14.82
N GLY A 66 0.28 2.47 -14.99
CA GLY A 66 1.08 1.24 -15.11
C GLY A 66 1.59 0.64 -13.79
N LYS A 67 1.48 1.34 -12.66
CA LYS A 67 1.94 0.85 -11.35
C LYS A 67 0.80 0.25 -10.53
N LEU A 68 1.09 -0.81 -9.78
CA LEU A 68 0.14 -1.35 -8.81
C LEU A 68 -0.02 -0.41 -7.62
N CYS A 69 -1.27 -0.21 -7.24
CA CYS A 69 -1.69 0.60 -6.12
C CYS A 69 -2.65 -0.19 -5.24
N ILE A 70 -2.67 0.12 -3.96
CA ILE A 70 -3.58 -0.47 -2.99
C ILE A 70 -4.30 0.61 -2.21
N THR A 71 -5.60 0.42 -1.99
CA THR A 71 -6.41 1.28 -1.12
C THR A 71 -7.29 0.42 -0.22
N PRO A 72 -7.37 0.70 1.09
CA PRO A 72 -8.32 0.05 1.97
C PRO A 72 -9.76 0.26 1.47
N THR A 73 -10.58 -0.76 1.60
CA THR A 73 -12.03 -0.62 1.39
C THR A 73 -12.67 0.11 2.59
N LYS A 74 -13.98 0.41 2.52
CA LYS A 74 -14.73 1.00 3.64
C LYS A 74 -14.65 0.18 4.95
N LYS A 75 -14.45 -1.14 4.84
CA LYS A 75 -14.28 -2.06 5.99
C LYS A 75 -12.81 -2.45 6.21
N GLY A 76 -11.90 -1.80 5.49
CA GLY A 76 -10.46 -2.02 5.58
C GLY A 76 -9.87 -1.44 6.85
N LYS A 77 -8.73 -1.99 7.26
CA LYS A 77 -7.97 -1.53 8.43
C LYS A 77 -6.51 -1.36 8.07
N ILE A 78 -5.87 -0.39 8.70
CA ILE A 78 -4.43 -0.15 8.59
C ILE A 78 -3.86 -0.21 10.01
N SER A 79 -2.85 -1.03 10.22
CA SER A 79 -2.08 -1.08 11.47
C SER A 79 -0.60 -0.82 11.18
N ARG A 80 0.11 -0.23 12.14
CA ARG A 80 1.51 0.19 12.03
C ARG A 80 2.31 -0.42 13.18
N TYR A 81 3.55 -0.84 12.90
CA TYR A 81 4.50 -1.45 13.81
C TYR A 81 5.90 -0.88 13.59
#